data_AF-A0A9W7ZI48-F1
#
_entry.id   AF-A0A9W7ZI48-F1
#
_cell.length_a   1.000
_cell.length_b   1.000
_cell.length_c   1.000
_cell.angle_alpha   90.00
_cell.angle_beta   90.00
_cell.angle_gamma   90.00
#
_symmetry.space_group_name_H-M   'P 1'
#
loop_
_entity.id
_entity.type
_entity.pdbx_description
1 polymer ?
#
loop_
_entity_poly.entity_id
_entity_poly.type
_entity_poly.pdbx_seq_one_letter_code
_entity_poly.pdbx_strand_id
1 'polypeptide(L)'
;MVKKYAHVTSCQVKVTTKPWERMKFDNKGHAHSFYREGKETRWTEAVVTKTNPPSAEQFTVNINSGFYDLEVLKTTNSSFVDFWRDELATLPDMPDRMLSTKVLCQWKFVSTDLATLQQLPFDAIFAGAKRNTLDAFANDPRAWVHASVQTTLYIMADRILNDFAAVDDVYYALPNIHYFPFDLSKFGLKNLQSDAEVYMPIADPSGFITATISRPAKGKF
;
A
#
# COMPACT_ATOMS: atom_id res chain seq x y z
N MET A 1 -1.65 -0.10 -30.89
CA MET A 1 -0.94 1.16 -31.24
C MET A 1 0.44 0.89 -31.85
N VAL A 2 1.43 0.41 -31.07
CA VAL A 2 2.83 0.26 -31.53
C VAL A 2 3.02 -0.63 -32.77
N LYS A 3 2.21 -1.69 -32.93
CA LYS A 3 2.22 -2.55 -34.14
C LYS A 3 1.52 -1.92 -35.35
N LYS A 4 0.50 -1.08 -35.12
CA LYS A 4 -0.37 -0.53 -36.18
C LYS A 4 0.27 0.67 -36.88
N TYR A 5 0.96 1.52 -36.12
CA TYR A 5 1.54 2.77 -36.61
C TYR A 5 3.07 2.71 -36.52
N ALA A 6 3.74 2.74 -37.68
CA ALA A 6 5.20 2.59 -37.75
C ALA A 6 5.96 3.67 -36.95
N HIS A 7 5.48 4.91 -36.99
CA HIS A 7 6.09 6.05 -36.29
C HIS A 7 5.84 6.07 -34.77
N VAL A 8 4.93 5.23 -34.24
CA VAL A 8 4.68 5.14 -32.79
C VAL A 8 5.68 4.19 -32.17
N THR A 9 6.50 4.70 -31.25
CA THR A 9 7.58 3.94 -30.58
C THR A 9 7.20 3.41 -29.20
N SER A 10 6.27 4.08 -28.51
CA SER A 10 5.78 3.67 -27.20
C SER A 10 4.28 3.95 -27.05
N CYS A 11 3.61 3.22 -26.18
CA CYS A 11 2.21 3.41 -25.81
C CYS A 11 2.03 3.09 -24.33
N GLN A 12 1.40 4.01 -23.60
CA GLN A 12 1.07 3.87 -22.19
C GLN A 12 -0.44 3.72 -22.04
N VAL A 13 -0.87 2.75 -21.27
CA VAL A 13 -2.27 2.51 -20.93
C VAL A 13 -2.39 2.41 -19.42
N LYS A 14 -3.19 3.29 -18.82
CA LYS A 14 -3.52 3.25 -17.40
C LYS A 14 -4.98 2.86 -17.23
N VAL A 15 -5.23 1.85 -16.40
CA VAL A 15 -6.56 1.34 -16.10
C VAL A 15 -6.79 1.45 -14.60
N THR A 16 -7.93 2.04 -14.23
CA THR A 16 -8.37 2.17 -12.85
C THR A 16 -9.69 1.41 -12.71
N THR A 17 -9.77 0.51 -11.73
CA THR A 17 -10.97 -0.27 -11.46
C THR A 17 -11.68 0.29 -10.23
N LYS A 18 -12.99 0.49 -10.33
CA LYS A 18 -13.83 0.84 -9.18
C LYS A 18 -14.46 -0.44 -8.62
N PRO A 19 -14.40 -0.67 -7.29
CA PRO A 19 -14.88 -1.92 -6.69
C PRO A 19 -16.42 -1.92 -6.66
N TRP A 20 -17.03 -2.66 -7.59
CA TRP A 20 -18.46 -2.94 -7.55
C TRP A 20 -18.69 -4.29 -6.87
N GLU A 21 -19.27 -4.25 -5.68
CA GLU A 21 -19.59 -5.42 -4.89
C GLU A 21 -21.01 -5.90 -5.20
N ARG A 22 -21.16 -7.21 -5.42
CA ARG A 22 -22.47 -7.81 -5.64
C ARG A 22 -23.25 -7.79 -4.33
N MET A 23 -24.45 -7.22 -4.34
CA MET A 23 -25.33 -7.23 -3.16
C MET A 23 -25.62 -8.66 -2.74
N LYS A 24 -25.53 -8.96 -1.43
CA LYS A 24 -25.81 -10.29 -0.87
C LYS A 24 -26.96 -10.21 0.13
N PHE A 25 -27.93 -11.11 -0.01
CA PHE A 25 -29.05 -11.29 0.92
C PHE A 25 -29.10 -12.77 1.30
N ASP A 26 -29.13 -13.10 2.59
CA ASP A 26 -29.11 -14.48 3.09
C ASP A 26 -27.96 -15.33 2.47
N ASN A 27 -26.77 -14.73 2.39
CA ASN A 27 -25.57 -15.29 1.74
C ASN A 27 -25.72 -15.62 0.23
N LYS A 28 -26.79 -15.15 -0.43
CA LYS A 28 -27.00 -15.28 -1.88
C LYS A 28 -26.77 -13.95 -2.59
N GLY A 29 -25.94 -13.96 -3.63
CA GLY A 29 -25.69 -12.77 -4.45
C GLY A 29 -26.88 -12.43 -5.34
N HIS A 30 -27.26 -11.15 -5.40
CA HIS A 30 -28.28 -10.65 -6.33
C HIS A 30 -27.80 -10.83 -7.79
N ALA A 31 -28.70 -11.14 -8.71
CA ALA A 31 -28.35 -11.50 -10.09
C ALA A 31 -27.65 -10.36 -10.85
N HIS A 32 -28.06 -9.11 -10.60
CA HIS A 32 -27.64 -7.96 -11.39
C HIS A 32 -27.57 -6.64 -10.60
N SER A 33 -27.53 -6.69 -9.26
CA SER A 33 -27.46 -5.48 -8.43
C SER A 33 -26.17 -5.44 -7.65
N PHE A 34 -25.54 -4.27 -7.64
CA PHE A 34 -24.22 -4.02 -7.09
C PHE A 34 -24.23 -2.71 -6.32
N TYR A 35 -23.41 -2.62 -5.28
CA TYR A 35 -23.10 -1.37 -4.58
C TYR A 35 -21.60 -1.13 -4.62
N ARG A 36 -21.18 0.10 -4.35
CA ARG A 36 -19.76 0.44 -4.30
C ARG A 36 -19.35 0.59 -2.85
N GLU A 37 -18.60 -0.40 -2.37
CA GLU A 37 -18.05 -0.38 -1.01
C GLU A 37 -16.67 0.26 -1.00
N GLY A 38 -16.40 1.08 0.02
CA GLY A 38 -15.08 1.64 0.25
C GLY A 38 -14.64 2.72 -0.74
N LYS A 39 -13.50 3.33 -0.41
CA LYS A 39 -12.80 4.33 -1.25
C LYS A 39 -11.59 3.72 -1.98
N GLU A 40 -11.21 2.50 -1.65
CA GLU A 40 -10.05 1.84 -2.24
C GLU A 40 -10.17 1.73 -3.76
N THR A 41 -9.04 1.84 -4.43
CA THR A 41 -8.98 1.81 -5.88
C THR A 41 -7.83 0.91 -6.34
N ARG A 42 -8.16 -0.15 -7.10
CA ARG A 42 -7.19 -0.97 -7.83
C ARG A 42 -6.81 -0.27 -9.14
N TRP A 43 -5.54 -0.30 -9.50
CA TRP A 43 -5.07 0.24 -10.77
C TRP A 43 -3.95 -0.59 -11.37
N THR A 44 -3.75 -0.44 -12.67
CA THR A 44 -2.59 -0.96 -13.39
C THR A 44 -2.21 -0.02 -14.52
N GLU A 45 -0.93 -0.01 -14.85
CA GLU A 45 -0.36 0.72 -15.97
C GLU A 45 0.54 -0.21 -16.76
N ALA A 46 0.38 -0.21 -18.08
CA ALA A 46 1.23 -0.94 -19.00
C ALA A 46 1.89 0.07 -19.95
N VAL A 47 3.23 0.02 -20.03
CA VAL A 47 4.03 0.79 -20.98
C VAL A 47 4.66 -0.18 -21.97
N VAL A 48 4.21 -0.12 -23.22
CA VAL A 48 4.71 -0.94 -24.33
C VAL A 48 5.66 -0.11 -25.17
N THR A 49 6.91 -0.55 -25.32
CA THR A 49 7.96 0.20 -26.04
C THR A 49 8.65 -0.70 -27.06
N LYS A 50 8.85 -0.23 -28.31
CA LYS A 50 9.63 -0.95 -29.32
C LYS A 50 11.07 -1.12 -28.86
N THR A 51 11.67 -2.28 -29.11
CA THR A 51 13.10 -2.49 -28.83
C THR A 51 13.97 -1.66 -29.78
N ASN A 52 15.23 -1.42 -29.43
CA ASN A 52 16.20 -0.71 -30.28
C ASN A 52 17.13 -1.75 -30.96
N PRO A 53 17.33 -1.74 -32.30
CA PRO A 53 16.70 -0.86 -33.30
C PRO A 53 15.18 -1.08 -33.41
N PRO A 54 14.37 -0.01 -33.67
CA PRO A 54 12.92 -0.11 -33.74
C PRO A 54 12.47 -1.09 -34.82
N SER A 55 12.05 -2.29 -34.43
CA SER A 55 11.31 -3.21 -35.30
C SER A 55 9.83 -3.24 -34.90
N ALA A 56 8.93 -3.44 -35.86
CA ALA A 56 7.50 -3.58 -35.56
C ALA A 56 7.17 -4.89 -34.81
N GLU A 57 8.10 -5.85 -34.84
CA GLU A 57 7.89 -7.20 -34.31
C GLU A 57 8.35 -7.35 -32.85
N GLN A 58 9.33 -6.57 -32.41
CA GLN A 58 9.90 -6.67 -31.06
C GLN A 58 9.56 -5.44 -30.19
N PHE A 59 9.03 -5.70 -29.00
CA PHE A 59 8.69 -4.70 -28.00
C PHE A 59 8.85 -5.28 -26.60
N THR A 60 9.06 -4.41 -25.61
CA THR A 60 9.00 -4.73 -24.18
C THR A 60 7.72 -4.18 -23.59
N VAL A 61 7.24 -4.81 -22.53
CA VAL A 61 6.05 -4.40 -21.78
C VAL A 61 6.43 -4.25 -20.32
N ASN A 62 6.38 -3.03 -19.79
CA ASN A 62 6.53 -2.79 -18.36
C ASN A 62 5.15 -2.66 -17.74
N ILE A 63 4.85 -3.43 -16.70
CA ILE A 63 3.58 -3.36 -15.99
C ILE A 63 3.84 -2.93 -14.55
N ASN A 64 3.12 -1.90 -14.13
CA ASN A 64 2.98 -1.49 -12.73
C ASN A 64 1.55 -1.77 -12.31
N SER A 65 1.33 -2.35 -11.15
CA SER A 65 0.00 -2.54 -10.57
C SER A 65 -0.02 -2.08 -9.13
N GLY A 66 -1.20 -1.80 -8.61
CA GLY A 66 -1.30 -1.37 -7.22
C GLY A 66 -2.72 -1.11 -6.75
N PHE A 67 -2.79 -0.61 -5.53
CA PHE A 67 -3.99 -0.03 -4.95
C PHE A 67 -3.65 1.21 -4.13
N TYR A 68 -4.62 2.10 -4.01
CA TYR A 68 -4.54 3.28 -3.17
C TYR A 68 -5.91 3.57 -2.54
N ASP A 69 -5.97 4.55 -1.63
CA ASP A 69 -7.16 4.91 -0.86
C ASP A 69 -7.71 3.80 0.05
N LEU A 70 -6.88 2.81 0.40
CA LEU A 70 -7.21 1.82 1.43
C LEU A 70 -6.92 2.43 2.82
N GLU A 71 -7.97 2.86 3.51
CA GLU A 71 -7.88 3.46 4.83
C GLU A 71 -8.00 2.39 5.92
N VAL A 72 -7.01 2.33 6.81
CA VAL A 72 -6.93 1.34 7.90
C VAL A 72 -6.54 2.00 9.21
N LEU A 73 -7.05 1.47 10.32
CA LEU A 73 -6.81 1.97 11.66
C LEU A 73 -6.67 0.81 12.64
N LYS A 74 -5.72 0.89 13.56
CA LYS A 74 -5.66 0.09 14.78
C LYS A 74 -5.56 0.99 15.99
N THR A 75 -6.23 0.61 17.07
CA THR A 75 -6.40 1.45 18.27
C THR A 75 -5.27 1.29 19.29
N THR A 76 -4.45 0.25 19.13
CA THR A 76 -3.34 -0.12 20.01
C THR A 76 -2.30 -0.91 19.20
N ASN A 77 -1.32 -1.53 19.85
CA ASN A 77 -0.23 -2.32 19.25
C ASN A 77 0.54 -1.49 18.24
N SER A 78 0.83 -0.24 18.58
CA SER A 78 1.70 0.64 17.78
C SER A 78 2.45 1.54 18.74
N SER A 79 3.77 1.59 18.59
CA SER A 79 4.65 2.37 19.44
C SER A 79 5.48 3.34 18.63
N PHE A 80 5.92 4.43 19.27
CA PHE A 80 6.94 5.31 18.73
C PHE A 80 7.73 5.90 19.90
N VAL A 81 8.88 5.30 20.16
CA VAL A 81 9.78 5.56 21.29
C VAL A 81 11.22 5.56 20.78
N ASP A 82 12.17 5.99 21.61
CA ASP A 82 13.62 5.91 21.33
C ASP A 82 14.06 6.56 20.01
N PHE A 83 13.36 7.61 19.57
CA PHE A 83 13.77 8.40 18.42
C PHE A 83 14.78 9.49 18.82
N TRP A 84 15.53 10.00 17.85
CA TRP A 84 16.51 11.06 18.07
C TRP A 84 15.87 12.31 18.66
N ARG A 85 16.47 12.88 19.71
CA ARG A 85 16.01 14.09 20.39
C ARG A 85 17.06 15.17 20.30
N ASP A 86 16.67 16.31 19.74
CA ASP A 86 17.41 17.56 19.72
C ASP A 86 16.61 18.66 20.45
N GLU A 87 17.05 19.91 20.35
CA GLU A 87 16.40 21.06 20.97
C GLU A 87 14.99 21.38 20.44
N LEU A 88 14.57 20.80 19.32
CA LEU A 88 13.25 21.00 18.70
C LEU A 88 12.28 19.85 18.99
N ALA A 89 12.76 18.74 19.55
CA ALA A 89 11.96 17.54 19.79
C ALA A 89 11.00 17.71 20.99
N THR A 90 9.73 17.99 20.69
CA THR A 90 8.65 18.12 21.70
C THR A 90 7.78 16.86 21.86
N LEU A 91 7.88 15.92 20.94
CA LEU A 91 7.06 14.71 20.94
C LEU A 91 7.44 13.82 22.15
N PRO A 92 6.50 13.38 22.98
CA PRO A 92 6.77 12.38 24.02
C PRO A 92 6.94 10.99 23.40
N ASP A 93 7.58 10.10 24.14
CA ASP A 93 7.57 8.67 23.82
C ASP A 93 6.15 8.13 23.98
N MET A 94 5.71 7.35 23.00
CA MET A 94 4.38 6.76 22.95
C MET A 94 4.53 5.24 22.85
N PRO A 95 4.65 4.51 23.98
CA PRO A 95 4.79 3.05 23.96
C PRO A 95 3.53 2.34 23.45
N ASP A 96 2.37 3.02 23.53
CA ASP A 96 1.15 2.62 22.84
C ASP A 96 0.43 3.86 22.27
N ARG A 97 -0.07 3.74 21.05
CA ARG A 97 -0.84 4.77 20.34
C ARG A 97 -1.67 4.16 19.22
N MET A 98 -2.72 4.88 18.84
CA MET A 98 -3.42 4.62 17.59
C MET A 98 -2.48 4.78 16.39
N LEU A 99 -2.67 3.93 15.38
CA LEU A 99 -2.06 4.07 14.07
C LEU A 99 -3.15 4.02 13.02
N SER A 100 -3.23 5.06 12.20
CA SER A 100 -4.14 5.13 11.06
C SER A 100 -3.38 5.58 9.83
N THR A 101 -3.70 4.99 8.68
CA THR A 101 -3.05 5.35 7.42
C THR A 101 -3.97 5.12 6.23
N LYS A 102 -3.71 5.85 5.15
CA LYS A 102 -4.33 5.64 3.85
C LYS A 102 -3.29 5.05 2.91
N VAL A 103 -3.32 3.73 2.76
CA VAL A 103 -2.30 2.97 2.06
C VAL A 103 -2.33 3.28 0.57
N LEU A 104 -1.15 3.63 0.04
CA LEU A 104 -0.82 3.47 -1.38
C LEU A 104 0.25 2.38 -1.47
N CYS A 105 -0.06 1.32 -2.20
CA CYS A 105 0.84 0.23 -2.53
C CYS A 105 0.91 0.08 -4.05
N GLN A 106 2.10 -0.06 -4.59
CA GLN A 106 2.30 -0.40 -6.00
C GLN A 106 3.49 -1.34 -6.15
N TRP A 107 3.49 -2.12 -7.21
CA TRP A 107 4.56 -3.06 -7.51
C TRP A 107 4.81 -3.17 -9.00
N LYS A 108 6.04 -3.56 -9.33
CA LYS A 108 6.46 -3.84 -10.71
C LYS A 108 6.67 -5.33 -10.93
N PHE A 109 6.45 -5.78 -12.15
CA PHE A 109 6.72 -7.15 -12.53
C PHE A 109 8.15 -7.33 -13.06
N VAL A 110 8.76 -8.48 -12.77
CA VAL A 110 10.13 -8.84 -13.19
C VAL A 110 10.24 -8.98 -14.71
N SER A 111 9.25 -9.64 -15.33
CA SER A 111 9.30 -9.89 -16.78
C SER A 111 8.83 -8.68 -17.57
N THR A 112 9.51 -8.42 -18.69
CA THR A 112 9.06 -7.46 -19.70
C THR A 112 8.60 -8.11 -21.00
N ASP A 113 8.63 -9.45 -21.04
CA ASP A 113 8.17 -10.25 -22.16
C ASP A 113 6.65 -10.49 -22.09
N LEU A 114 5.95 -10.21 -23.19
CA LEU A 114 4.49 -10.30 -23.23
C LEU A 114 3.99 -11.73 -22.99
N ALA A 115 4.65 -12.74 -23.56
CA ALA A 115 4.19 -14.12 -23.44
C ALA A 115 4.24 -14.59 -21.99
N THR A 116 5.31 -14.23 -21.26
CA THR A 116 5.44 -14.49 -19.82
C THR A 116 4.39 -13.73 -19.01
N LEU A 117 4.22 -12.43 -19.28
CA LEU A 117 3.26 -11.58 -18.57
C LEU A 117 1.81 -12.09 -18.73
N GLN A 118 1.44 -12.61 -19.89
CA GLN A 118 0.11 -13.15 -20.15
C GLN A 118 -0.23 -14.39 -19.31
N GLN A 119 0.77 -15.10 -18.78
CA GLN A 119 0.57 -16.26 -17.91
C GLN A 119 0.51 -15.89 -16.42
N LEU A 120 0.74 -14.62 -16.05
CA LEU A 120 0.77 -14.22 -14.65
C LEU A 120 -0.65 -14.18 -14.05
N PRO A 121 -0.83 -14.69 -12.82
CA PRO A 121 -2.12 -14.66 -12.13
C PRO A 121 -2.36 -13.28 -11.48
N PHE A 122 -2.57 -12.24 -12.28
CA PHE A 122 -2.66 -10.84 -11.81
C PHE A 122 -3.66 -10.62 -10.67
N ASP A 123 -4.82 -11.28 -10.70
CA ASP A 123 -5.84 -11.17 -9.65
C ASP A 123 -5.39 -11.81 -8.34
N ALA A 124 -4.70 -12.96 -8.39
CA ALA A 124 -4.17 -13.60 -7.20
C ALA A 124 -3.04 -12.78 -6.58
N ILE A 125 -2.16 -12.20 -7.41
CA ILE A 125 -1.08 -11.31 -6.94
C ILE A 125 -1.68 -10.06 -6.28
N PHE A 126 -2.69 -9.44 -6.88
CA PHE A 126 -3.40 -8.31 -6.29
C PHE A 126 -4.04 -8.66 -4.94
N ALA A 127 -4.82 -9.75 -4.90
CA ALA A 127 -5.51 -10.18 -3.69
C ALA A 127 -4.52 -10.53 -2.56
N GLY A 128 -3.43 -11.22 -2.91
CA GLY A 128 -2.38 -11.56 -1.97
C GLY A 128 -1.58 -10.36 -1.49
N ALA A 129 -1.28 -9.39 -2.36
CA ALA A 129 -0.63 -8.15 -1.96
C ALA A 129 -1.47 -7.40 -0.92
N LYS A 130 -2.76 -7.19 -1.20
CA LYS A 130 -3.71 -6.57 -0.26
C LYS A 130 -3.80 -7.35 1.05
N ARG A 131 -3.91 -8.68 0.99
CA ARG A 131 -3.94 -9.55 2.17
C ARG A 131 -2.68 -9.37 3.01
N ASN A 132 -1.50 -9.38 2.40
CA ASN A 132 -0.22 -9.23 3.10
C ASN A 132 -0.10 -7.86 3.76
N THR A 133 -0.59 -6.80 3.12
CA THR A 133 -0.70 -5.46 3.72
C THR A 133 -1.57 -5.47 4.98
N LEU A 134 -2.80 -5.99 4.87
CA LEU A 134 -3.77 -5.99 5.97
C LEU A 134 -3.30 -6.86 7.13
N ASP A 135 -2.78 -8.05 6.82
CA ASP A 135 -2.28 -8.97 7.83
C ASP A 135 -1.04 -8.44 8.55
N ALA A 136 -0.07 -7.85 7.83
CA ALA A 136 1.08 -7.22 8.46
C ALA A 136 0.69 -6.00 9.32
N PHE A 137 -0.30 -5.23 8.90
CA PHE A 137 -0.80 -4.09 9.69
C PHE A 137 -1.43 -4.53 11.01
N ALA A 138 -2.28 -5.56 10.95
CA ALA A 138 -3.10 -6.02 12.07
C ALA A 138 -2.36 -6.98 13.01
N ASN A 139 -1.60 -7.92 12.46
CA ASN A 139 -1.17 -9.13 13.18
C ASN A 139 0.35 -9.25 13.38
N ASP A 140 1.17 -8.28 12.92
CA ASP A 140 2.62 -8.45 13.07
C ASP A 140 3.03 -8.40 14.55
N PRO A 141 3.65 -9.47 15.10
CA PRO A 141 3.95 -9.56 16.52
C PRO A 141 5.05 -8.57 16.95
N ARG A 142 5.87 -8.07 16.01
CA ARG A 142 6.91 -7.06 16.28
C ARG A 142 6.30 -5.68 16.50
N ALA A 143 5.01 -5.50 16.23
CA ALA A 143 4.23 -4.30 16.52
C ALA A 143 4.39 -3.82 17.97
N TRP A 144 4.62 -4.75 18.91
CA TRP A 144 4.77 -4.47 20.33
C TRP A 144 6.17 -4.04 20.76
N VAL A 145 7.20 -4.39 19.99
CA VAL A 145 8.59 -4.33 20.47
C VAL A 145 9.34 -3.14 19.87
N HIS A 146 9.17 -2.83 18.57
CA HIS A 146 9.92 -1.75 17.90
C HIS A 146 9.22 -1.22 16.62
N ALA A 147 7.96 -0.80 16.71
CA ALA A 147 7.11 -0.67 15.53
C ALA A 147 6.86 0.76 15.07
N SER A 148 7.83 1.29 14.34
CA SER A 148 7.60 2.45 13.49
C SER A 148 6.72 2.10 12.28
N VAL A 149 6.19 3.13 11.61
CA VAL A 149 5.53 2.97 10.31
C VAL A 149 6.51 2.39 9.28
N GLN A 150 7.78 2.76 9.37
CA GLN A 150 8.86 2.28 8.51
C GLN A 150 9.05 0.76 8.63
N THR A 151 9.07 0.24 9.86
CA THR A 151 9.19 -1.21 10.11
C THR A 151 7.99 -1.95 9.53
N THR A 152 6.78 -1.45 9.80
CA THR A 152 5.53 -2.04 9.29
C THR A 152 5.51 -2.06 7.76
N LEU A 153 5.88 -0.95 7.13
CA LEU A 153 5.99 -0.79 5.68
C LEU A 153 6.94 -1.82 5.07
N TYR A 154 8.15 -1.94 5.63
CA TYR A 154 9.15 -2.90 5.15
C TYR A 154 8.62 -4.33 5.19
N ILE A 155 7.98 -4.73 6.29
CA ILE A 155 7.41 -6.06 6.46
C ILE A 155 6.32 -6.34 5.42
N MET A 156 5.44 -5.38 5.15
CA MET A 156 4.41 -5.52 4.12
C MET A 156 5.04 -5.79 2.76
N ALA A 157 6.06 -5.01 2.38
CA ALA A 157 6.74 -5.14 1.11
C ALA A 157 7.52 -6.47 1.01
N ASP A 158 8.24 -6.85 2.06
CA ASP A 158 9.00 -8.10 2.13
C ASP A 158 8.09 -9.33 1.97
N ARG A 159 6.94 -9.37 2.65
CA ARG A 159 5.97 -10.46 2.49
C ARG A 159 5.45 -10.58 1.06
N ILE A 160 5.18 -9.45 0.39
CA ILE A 160 4.75 -9.44 -1.02
C ILE A 160 5.84 -10.00 -1.93
N LEU A 161 7.09 -9.56 -1.73
CA LEU A 161 8.22 -10.05 -2.51
C LEU A 161 8.49 -11.55 -2.26
N ASN A 162 8.28 -12.04 -1.05
CA ASN A 162 8.47 -13.47 -0.75
C ASN A 162 7.35 -14.35 -1.32
N ASP A 163 6.10 -13.88 -1.31
CA ASP A 163 4.95 -14.64 -1.83
C ASP A 163 4.89 -14.64 -3.37
N PHE A 164 5.39 -13.59 -4.03
CA PHE A 164 5.20 -13.40 -5.48
C PHE A 164 6.53 -13.20 -6.22
N ALA A 165 7.14 -14.29 -6.67
CA ALA A 165 8.39 -14.28 -7.46
C ALA A 165 8.33 -13.40 -8.73
N ALA A 166 7.13 -13.20 -9.28
CA ALA A 166 6.90 -12.35 -10.44
C ALA A 166 6.99 -10.84 -10.14
N VAL A 167 6.97 -10.44 -8.86
CA VAL A 167 7.12 -9.05 -8.41
C VAL A 167 8.59 -8.72 -8.21
N ASP A 168 9.03 -7.59 -8.75
CA ASP A 168 10.43 -7.12 -8.74
C ASP A 168 10.70 -6.14 -7.61
N ASP A 169 9.84 -5.12 -7.52
CA ASP A 169 9.86 -4.10 -6.48
C ASP A 169 8.45 -3.79 -5.99
N VAL A 170 8.37 -3.33 -4.74
CA VAL A 170 7.15 -2.88 -4.08
C VAL A 170 7.41 -1.51 -3.46
N TYR A 171 6.60 -0.53 -3.83
CA TYR A 171 6.58 0.80 -3.24
C TYR A 171 5.35 0.98 -2.36
N TYR A 172 5.57 1.61 -1.21
CA TYR A 172 4.51 2.09 -0.32
C TYR A 172 4.64 3.58 -0.06
N ALA A 173 3.49 4.24 0.08
CA ALA A 173 3.35 5.52 0.76
C ALA A 173 2.27 5.40 1.83
N LEU A 174 2.65 5.68 3.08
CA LEU A 174 1.83 5.55 4.28
C LEU A 174 1.81 6.91 5.02
N PRO A 175 0.83 7.79 4.74
CA PRO A 175 0.59 8.95 5.60
C PRO A 175 0.16 8.48 6.99
N ASN A 176 0.75 9.03 8.04
CA ASN A 176 0.34 8.78 9.42
C ASN A 176 -0.77 9.76 9.80
N ILE A 177 -2.01 9.28 9.80
CA ILE A 177 -3.19 10.08 10.16
C ILE A 177 -3.25 10.11 11.69
N HIS A 178 -3.10 11.30 12.27
CA HIS A 178 -2.96 11.47 13.71
C HIS A 178 -4.31 11.47 14.43
N TYR A 179 -4.34 10.76 15.55
CA TYR A 179 -5.41 10.80 16.54
C TYR A 179 -4.78 11.15 17.88
N PHE A 180 -5.04 12.36 18.37
CA PHE A 180 -4.51 12.81 19.66
C PHE A 180 -5.59 12.73 20.73
N PRO A 181 -5.26 12.28 21.96
CA PRO A 181 -6.22 12.31 23.05
C PRO A 181 -6.62 13.76 23.35
N PHE A 182 -7.92 14.00 23.54
CA PHE A 182 -8.42 15.34 23.84
C PHE A 182 -8.26 15.66 25.33
N ASP A 183 -7.60 16.76 25.68
CA ASP A 183 -7.42 17.13 27.09
C ASP A 183 -8.74 17.65 27.70
N LEU A 184 -9.36 16.84 28.57
CA LEU A 184 -10.58 17.17 29.30
C LEU A 184 -10.31 17.72 30.72
N SER A 185 -9.06 18.00 31.09
CA SER A 185 -8.70 18.49 32.43
C SER A 185 -9.39 19.80 32.81
N LYS A 186 -9.70 20.65 31.82
CA LYS A 186 -10.49 21.89 32.01
C LYS A 186 -11.92 21.65 32.52
N PHE A 187 -12.42 20.43 32.37
CA PHE A 187 -13.73 19.99 32.86
C PHE A 187 -13.63 19.09 34.10
N GLY A 188 -12.42 18.92 34.66
CA GLY A 188 -12.17 18.04 35.81
C GLY A 188 -12.20 16.54 35.47
N LEU A 189 -12.09 16.17 34.19
CA LEU A 189 -12.11 14.79 33.73
C LEU A 189 -10.73 14.34 33.25
N LYS A 190 -10.45 13.03 33.37
CA LYS A 190 -9.24 12.40 32.83
C LYS A 190 -9.52 11.86 31.43
N ASN A 191 -8.60 12.08 30.50
CA ASN A 191 -8.68 11.54 29.12
C ASN A 191 -7.31 11.51 28.42
N LEU A 192 -6.22 11.45 29.18
CA LEU A 192 -4.85 11.41 28.64
C LEU A 192 -4.19 10.09 29.05
N GLN A 193 -3.14 9.70 28.32
CA GLN A 193 -2.37 8.48 28.60
C GLN A 193 -3.28 7.24 28.70
N SER A 194 -3.24 6.51 29.81
CA SER A 194 -4.04 5.29 30.04
C SER A 194 -5.54 5.55 30.21
N ASP A 195 -5.95 6.79 30.50
CA ASP A 195 -7.35 7.18 30.66
C ASP A 195 -7.98 7.66 29.34
N ALA A 196 -7.23 7.65 28.22
CA ALA A 196 -7.71 8.20 26.96
C ALA A 196 -8.80 7.34 26.30
N GLU A 197 -10.00 7.91 26.17
CA GLU A 197 -11.17 7.32 25.50
C GLU A 197 -11.66 8.20 24.34
N VAL A 198 -11.47 9.52 24.44
CA VAL A 198 -11.88 10.51 23.43
C VAL A 198 -10.66 11.03 22.67
N TYR A 199 -10.67 10.87 21.36
CA TYR A 199 -9.59 11.29 20.47
C TYR A 199 -10.06 12.33 19.46
N MET A 200 -9.18 13.24 19.11
CA MET A 200 -9.37 14.22 18.04
C MET A 200 -8.62 13.76 16.79
N PRO A 201 -9.33 13.40 15.70
CA PRO A 201 -8.71 13.15 14.40
C PRO A 201 -8.16 14.46 13.84
N ILE A 202 -6.92 14.44 13.37
CA ILE A 202 -6.25 15.59 12.77
C ILE A 202 -6.21 15.38 11.25
N ALA A 203 -6.79 16.33 10.51
CA ALA A 203 -6.72 16.32 9.05
C ALA A 203 -5.29 16.59 8.56
N ASP A 204 -4.64 17.62 9.13
CA ASP A 204 -3.32 18.11 8.75
C ASP A 204 -2.59 18.71 9.96
N PRO A 205 -1.24 18.66 10.03
CA PRO A 205 -0.33 17.96 9.13
C PRO A 205 -0.31 16.45 9.38
N SER A 206 0.23 15.68 8.44
CA SER A 206 0.45 14.24 8.59
C SER A 206 1.91 13.88 8.30
N GLY A 207 2.50 13.01 9.12
CA GLY A 207 3.77 12.36 8.75
C GLY A 207 3.61 11.58 7.44
N PHE A 208 4.61 11.58 6.56
CA PHE A 208 4.54 10.90 5.26
C PHE A 208 5.71 9.94 5.08
N ILE A 209 5.44 8.65 5.22
CA ILE A 209 6.47 7.60 5.19
C ILE A 209 6.39 6.88 3.85
N THR A 210 7.52 6.77 3.14
CA THR A 210 7.58 6.05 1.86
C THR A 210 8.82 5.18 1.79
N ALA A 211 8.73 4.06 1.08
CA ALA A 211 9.91 3.30 0.66
C ALA A 211 9.60 2.43 -0.57
N THR A 212 10.63 2.13 -1.35
CA THR A 212 10.63 1.06 -2.35
C THR A 212 11.55 -0.04 -1.86
N ILE A 213 11.04 -1.26 -1.76
CA ILE A 213 11.83 -2.45 -1.46
C ILE A 213 11.89 -3.25 -2.75
N SER A 214 13.10 -3.56 -3.20
CA SER A 214 13.34 -4.38 -4.39
C SER A 214 14.10 -5.64 -4.02
N ARG A 215 14.02 -6.64 -4.89
CA ARG A 215 14.93 -7.80 -4.79
C ARG A 215 16.39 -7.34 -4.91
N PRO A 216 17.34 -8.09 -4.34
CA PRO A 216 18.75 -7.87 -4.63
C PRO A 216 18.98 -7.89 -6.13
N ALA A 217 19.81 -6.97 -6.63
CA ALA A 217 20.24 -7.01 -8.02
C ALA A 217 20.82 -8.40 -8.31
N LYS A 218 20.45 -9.01 -9.45
CA LYS A 218 21.14 -10.21 -9.93
C LYS A 218 22.58 -9.82 -10.24
N GLY A 219 23.47 -9.97 -9.25
CA GLY A 219 24.88 -9.71 -9.39
C GLY A 219 25.44 -10.63 -10.48
N LYS A 220 26.10 -10.03 -11.46
CA LYS A 220 27.15 -10.74 -12.22
C LYS A 220 28.26 -11.02 -11.21
N PHE A 221 28.30 -12.24 -10.71
CA PHE A 221 29.49 -12.79 -10.04
C PHE A 221 30.45 -13.31 -11.11
#